data_AF-A0A1J5NNA7-F1
#
_entry.id   AF-A0A1J5NNA7-F1
#
_cell.length_a   1.000
_cell.length_b   1.000
_cell.length_c   1.000
_cell.angle_alpha   90.00
_cell.angle_beta   90.00
_cell.angle_gamma   90.00
#
_symmetry.space_group_name_H-M   'P 1'
#
loop_
_entity.id
_entity.type
_entity.pdbx_description
1 polymer ?
#
loop_
_entity_poly.entity_id
_entity_poly.type
_entity_poly.pdbx_seq_one_letter_code
_entity_poly.pdbx_strand_id
1 'polypeptide(L)'
;MNQVALASVFAALAILTPSLKNVLNFDSRQVRETLCRTGLKWVSEDERTSLARKLAQAGLEMDPAYFAGLRLALVAGTVVLLLPLMAFGLDFFWLVLLAPLLYFVPNMWLNEKAGDRKSAIRLSLADFSVLFSTALSAGADLPLALTEAARSVGGPLAEEVGRVMRDYGVGKNLADALEEMAERCDVDELRALARVIVQSYRYGAPLAEAMKSHAAQMRMVRRYEIMEAAGKLSVKITVPILLCMLVPVMMTIGFPAVVKLMEAFNF
;
A
#
# COMPACT_ATOMS: atom_id res chain seq x y z
N MET A 1 -26.89 36.91 6.86
CA MET A 1 -25.73 35.98 6.79
C MET A 1 -26.18 34.54 7.07
N ASN A 2 -26.71 33.76 6.12
CA ASN A 2 -27.81 34.08 5.23
C ASN A 2 -28.62 32.79 5.04
N GLN A 3 -29.92 32.78 5.39
CA GLN A 3 -30.83 31.67 5.04
C GLN A 3 -30.85 31.40 3.53
N VAL A 4 -30.50 32.42 2.73
CA VAL A 4 -30.27 32.35 1.28
C VAL A 4 -29.15 31.38 0.90
N ALA A 5 -28.07 31.27 1.69
CA ALA A 5 -26.95 30.36 1.42
C ALA A 5 -27.30 28.89 1.71
N LEU A 6 -28.12 28.65 2.74
CA LEU A 6 -28.66 27.32 3.02
C LEU A 6 -29.67 26.90 1.95
N ALA A 7 -30.59 27.81 1.58
CA ALA A 7 -31.56 27.56 0.52
C ALA A 7 -30.88 27.31 -0.85
N SER A 8 -29.76 27.99 -1.16
CA SER A 8 -29.01 27.78 -2.40
C SER A 8 -28.23 26.47 -2.42
N VAL A 9 -27.72 26.00 -1.27
CA VAL A 9 -27.10 24.66 -1.17
C VAL A 9 -28.16 23.57 -1.37
N PHE A 10 -29.35 23.72 -0.80
CA PHE A 10 -30.45 22.77 -1.01
C PHE A 10 -31.01 22.80 -2.44
N ALA A 11 -31.12 23.98 -3.07
CA ALA A 11 -31.52 24.10 -4.47
C ALA A 11 -30.47 23.51 -5.42
N ALA A 12 -29.18 23.77 -5.16
CA ALA A 12 -28.07 23.15 -5.90
C ALA A 12 -28.09 21.62 -5.72
N LEU A 13 -28.30 21.11 -4.50
CA LEU A 13 -28.43 19.68 -4.21
C LEU A 13 -29.65 19.07 -4.92
N ALA A 14 -30.77 19.78 -5.00
CA ALA A 14 -31.99 19.34 -5.69
C ALA A 14 -31.86 19.32 -7.22
N ILE A 15 -31.06 20.21 -7.81
CA ILE A 15 -30.74 20.20 -9.25
C ILE A 15 -29.65 19.14 -9.55
N LEU A 16 -28.78 18.84 -8.58
CA LEU A 16 -27.75 17.81 -8.70
C LEU A 16 -28.30 16.38 -8.60
N THR A 17 -29.35 16.16 -7.82
CA THR A 17 -29.91 14.80 -7.58
C THR A 17 -30.31 14.04 -8.85
N PRO A 18 -30.96 14.62 -9.89
CA PRO A 18 -31.24 13.88 -11.12
C PRO A 18 -29.97 13.57 -11.93
N SER A 19 -28.95 14.43 -11.89
CA SER A 19 -27.69 14.24 -12.61
C SER A 19 -26.79 13.20 -11.91
N LEU A 20 -26.69 13.24 -10.58
CA LEU A 20 -26.06 12.22 -9.75
C LEU A 20 -26.74 10.86 -9.91
N LYS A 21 -28.07 10.83 -9.98
CA LYS A 21 -28.83 9.59 -10.17
C LYS A 21 -28.61 9.01 -11.57
N ASN A 22 -28.46 9.84 -12.61
CA ASN A 22 -28.09 9.36 -13.95
C ASN A 22 -26.64 8.87 -14.03
N VAL A 23 -25.70 9.52 -13.33
CA VAL A 23 -24.30 9.08 -13.27
C VAL A 23 -24.13 7.79 -12.45
N LEU A 24 -24.91 7.60 -11.38
CA LEU A 24 -24.94 6.36 -10.58
C LEU A 24 -25.72 5.21 -11.24
N ASN A 25 -26.61 5.52 -12.19
CA ASN A 25 -27.43 4.54 -12.91
C ASN A 25 -26.92 4.29 -14.34
N PHE A 26 -25.69 4.71 -14.64
CA PHE A 26 -25.05 4.52 -15.93
C PHE A 26 -24.49 3.10 -16.04
N ASP A 27 -25.09 2.32 -16.95
CA ASP A 27 -24.82 0.91 -17.17
C ASP A 27 -23.31 0.63 -17.31
N SER A 28 -22.79 -0.17 -16.38
CA SER A 28 -21.37 -0.49 -16.18
C SER A 28 -20.63 -1.03 -17.43
N ARG A 29 -21.38 -1.44 -18.47
CA ARG A 29 -20.83 -1.86 -19.77
C ARG A 29 -20.48 -0.70 -20.70
N GLN A 30 -21.31 0.35 -20.78
CA GLN A 30 -21.07 1.49 -21.68
C GLN A 30 -19.99 2.44 -21.16
N VAL A 31 -19.87 2.56 -19.84
CA VAL A 31 -18.79 3.30 -19.18
C VAL A 31 -17.44 2.63 -19.46
N ARG A 32 -17.36 1.29 -19.43
CA ARG A 32 -16.13 0.56 -19.80
C ARG A 32 -15.67 0.86 -21.22
N GLU A 33 -16.58 0.83 -22.19
CA GLU A 33 -16.21 1.04 -23.60
C GLU A 33 -15.80 2.48 -23.90
N THR A 34 -16.49 3.47 -23.34
CA THR A 34 -16.18 4.88 -23.54
C THR A 34 -14.91 5.32 -22.81
N LEU A 35 -14.64 4.79 -21.61
CA LEU A 35 -13.41 5.07 -20.88
C LEU A 35 -12.18 4.43 -21.55
N CYS A 36 -12.29 3.21 -22.07
CA CYS A 36 -11.20 2.61 -22.86
C CYS A 36 -10.91 3.43 -24.12
N ARG A 37 -11.95 3.96 -24.78
CA ARG A 37 -11.78 4.77 -26.01
C ARG A 37 -11.19 6.17 -25.75
N THR A 38 -11.46 6.76 -24.58
CA THR A 38 -11.05 8.14 -24.25
C THR A 38 -9.71 8.18 -23.50
N GLY A 39 -9.43 7.19 -22.64
CA GLY A 39 -8.14 7.05 -21.94
C GLY A 39 -6.97 6.73 -22.89
N LEU A 40 -7.24 6.07 -24.01
CA LEU A 40 -6.23 5.76 -25.03
C LEU A 40 -5.71 6.99 -25.79
N LYS A 41 -6.42 8.14 -25.75
CA LYS A 41 -6.12 9.30 -26.60
C LYS A 41 -5.27 10.38 -25.92
N TRP A 42 -5.18 10.37 -24.58
CA TRP A 42 -4.56 11.46 -23.81
C TRP A 42 -3.45 11.02 -22.85
N VAL A 43 -3.26 9.71 -22.63
CA VAL A 43 -2.28 9.21 -21.66
C VAL A 43 -0.98 8.85 -22.39
N SER A 44 0.10 9.55 -22.04
CA SER A 44 1.48 9.32 -22.51
C SER A 44 1.96 7.91 -22.18
N GLU A 45 2.81 7.30 -23.02
CA GLU A 45 3.32 5.93 -22.83
C GLU A 45 4.00 5.72 -21.46
N ASP A 46 4.65 6.74 -20.89
CA ASP A 46 5.30 6.68 -19.58
C ASP A 46 4.31 6.62 -18.39
N GLU A 47 3.16 7.29 -18.48
CA GLU A 47 2.13 7.19 -17.44
C GLU A 47 1.42 5.83 -17.49
N ARG A 48 1.31 5.21 -18.66
CA ARG A 48 0.72 3.87 -18.81
C ARG A 48 1.57 2.81 -18.14
N THR A 49 2.90 2.86 -18.30
CA THR A 49 3.80 1.87 -17.70
C THR A 49 3.86 2.02 -16.18
N SER A 50 3.86 3.25 -15.66
CA SER A 50 3.87 3.49 -14.20
C SER A 50 2.53 3.17 -13.53
N LEU A 51 1.39 3.46 -14.18
CA LEU A 51 0.07 3.06 -13.69
C LEU A 51 -0.15 1.55 -13.80
N ALA A 52 0.31 0.92 -14.88
CA ALA A 52 0.26 -0.54 -15.03
C ALA A 52 1.03 -1.25 -13.92
N ARG A 53 2.24 -0.77 -13.57
CA ARG A 53 3.00 -1.29 -12.42
C ARG A 53 2.24 -1.11 -11.12
N LYS A 54 1.65 0.07 -10.86
CA LYS A 54 0.91 0.32 -9.61
C LYS A 54 -0.39 -0.49 -9.50
N LEU A 55 -1.10 -0.70 -10.60
CA LEU A 55 -2.29 -1.54 -10.64
C LEU A 55 -1.95 -3.03 -10.48
N ALA A 56 -0.85 -3.47 -11.08
CA ALA A 56 -0.32 -4.81 -10.89
C ALA A 56 0.11 -5.04 -9.42
N GLN A 57 0.73 -4.04 -8.78
CA GLN A 57 1.06 -4.06 -7.35
C GLN A 57 -0.18 -4.03 -6.44
N ALA A 58 -1.26 -3.36 -6.84
CA ALA A 58 -2.55 -3.39 -6.15
C ALA A 58 -3.35 -4.69 -6.42
N GLY A 59 -2.89 -5.52 -7.37
CA GLY A 59 -3.50 -6.78 -7.77
C GLY A 59 -4.94 -6.66 -8.27
N LEU A 60 -5.26 -5.53 -8.88
CA LEU A 60 -6.48 -5.36 -9.66
C LEU A 60 -6.16 -5.73 -11.11
N GLU A 61 -6.79 -6.77 -11.65
CA GLU A 61 -6.74 -7.14 -13.08
C GLU A 61 -7.57 -6.17 -13.94
N MET A 62 -7.44 -4.86 -13.68
CA MET A 62 -8.13 -3.82 -14.44
C MET A 62 -7.19 -3.20 -15.46
N ASP A 63 -7.68 -3.02 -16.69
CA ASP A 63 -6.96 -2.40 -17.79
C ASP A 63 -6.47 -0.99 -17.38
N PRO A 64 -5.16 -0.68 -17.49
CA PRO A 64 -4.61 0.64 -17.15
C PRO A 64 -5.32 1.79 -17.86
N ALA A 65 -5.86 1.53 -19.06
CA ALA A 65 -6.66 2.49 -19.82
C ALA A 65 -7.99 2.84 -19.15
N TYR A 66 -8.61 1.91 -18.42
CA TYR A 66 -9.87 2.12 -17.71
C TYR A 66 -9.69 3.02 -16.48
N PHE A 67 -8.61 2.84 -15.71
CA PHE A 67 -8.34 3.65 -14.52
C PHE A 67 -7.94 5.09 -14.88
N ALA A 68 -7.13 5.26 -15.94
CA ALA A 68 -6.82 6.58 -16.45
C ALA A 68 -8.04 7.28 -17.06
N GLY A 69 -8.92 6.51 -17.73
CA GLY A 69 -10.22 6.98 -18.18
C GLY A 69 -11.09 7.45 -17.02
N LEU A 70 -11.24 6.65 -15.96
CA LEU A 70 -12.04 6.99 -14.78
C LEU A 70 -11.53 8.27 -14.10
N ARG A 71 -10.20 8.45 -14.05
CA ARG A 71 -9.56 9.67 -13.53
C ARG A 71 -9.92 10.89 -14.37
N LEU A 72 -9.80 10.79 -15.69
CA LEU A 72 -10.19 11.86 -16.62
C LEU A 72 -11.69 12.13 -16.57
N ALA A 73 -12.53 11.10 -16.39
CA ALA A 73 -13.97 11.25 -16.27
C ALA A 73 -14.40 11.88 -14.95
N LEU A 74 -13.70 11.62 -13.84
CA LEU A 74 -13.91 12.31 -12.56
C LEU A 74 -13.53 13.79 -12.64
N VAL A 75 -12.41 14.11 -13.30
CA VAL A 75 -11.99 15.51 -13.53
C VAL A 75 -12.94 16.22 -14.51
N ALA A 76 -13.29 15.58 -15.62
CA ALA A 76 -14.25 16.15 -16.58
C ALA A 76 -15.64 16.31 -15.96
N GLY A 77 -16.10 15.33 -15.18
CA GLY A 77 -17.36 15.36 -14.47
C GLY A 77 -17.42 16.49 -13.45
N THR A 78 -16.34 16.74 -12.71
CA THR A 78 -16.26 17.86 -11.75
C THR A 78 -16.21 19.22 -12.44
N VAL A 79 -15.51 19.34 -13.56
CA VAL A 79 -15.51 20.57 -14.38
C VAL A 79 -16.91 20.84 -14.95
N VAL A 80 -17.60 19.84 -15.50
CA VAL A 80 -18.97 19.95 -16.02
C VAL A 80 -19.98 20.27 -14.90
N LEU A 81 -19.77 19.73 -13.70
CA LEU A 81 -20.61 20.00 -12.53
C LEU A 81 -20.42 21.43 -12.02
N LEU A 82 -19.18 21.93 -11.98
CA LEU A 82 -18.85 23.23 -11.38
C LEU A 82 -19.01 24.42 -12.35
N LEU A 83 -18.91 24.20 -13.67
CA LEU A 83 -19.14 25.22 -14.70
C LEU A 83 -20.48 25.97 -14.57
N PRO A 84 -21.63 25.28 -14.39
CA PRO A 84 -22.90 25.96 -14.17
C PRO A 84 -22.99 26.61 -12.77
N LEU A 85 -22.25 26.13 -11.77
CA LEU A 85 -22.20 26.76 -10.45
C LEU A 85 -21.42 28.10 -10.45
N MET A 86 -20.50 28.32 -11.39
CA MET A 86 -19.84 29.63 -11.57
C MET A 86 -20.82 30.74 -11.95
N ALA A 87 -21.87 30.42 -12.70
CA ALA A 87 -22.91 31.39 -13.06
C ALA A 87 -23.73 31.87 -11.83
N PHE A 88 -23.62 31.19 -10.69
CA PHE A 88 -24.35 31.48 -9.45
C PHE A 88 -23.46 32.07 -8.34
N GLY A 89 -22.26 32.56 -8.67
CA GLY A 89 -21.41 33.33 -7.76
C GLY A 89 -20.46 32.50 -6.89
N LEU A 90 -20.16 31.25 -7.27
CA LEU A 90 -19.05 30.52 -6.69
C LEU A 90 -17.73 31.16 -7.15
N ASP A 91 -16.89 31.60 -6.19
CA ASP A 91 -15.58 32.15 -6.52
C ASP A 91 -14.72 31.12 -7.27
N PHE A 92 -14.05 31.57 -8.33
CA PHE A 92 -13.08 30.80 -9.13
C PHE A 92 -12.06 30.04 -8.27
N PHE A 93 -11.80 30.56 -7.07
CA PHE A 93 -10.99 29.95 -6.02
C PHE A 93 -11.36 28.49 -5.72
N TRP A 94 -12.65 28.16 -5.56
CA TRP A 94 -13.08 26.80 -5.23
C TRP A 94 -12.86 25.82 -6.39
N LEU A 95 -13.00 26.27 -7.64
CA LEU A 95 -12.70 25.44 -8.82
C LEU A 95 -11.21 25.09 -8.87
N VAL A 96 -10.35 26.08 -8.64
CA VAL A 96 -8.89 25.92 -8.64
C VAL A 96 -8.42 25.07 -7.45
N LEU A 97 -9.10 25.13 -6.31
CA LEU A 97 -8.75 24.35 -5.12
C LEU A 97 -9.22 22.90 -5.22
N LEU A 98 -10.44 22.66 -5.70
CA LEU A 98 -11.09 21.35 -5.64
C LEU A 98 -10.66 20.43 -6.79
N ALA A 99 -10.38 20.97 -7.99
CA ALA A 99 -9.99 20.16 -9.14
C ALA A 99 -8.65 19.41 -8.95
N PRO A 100 -7.57 20.03 -8.41
CA PRO A 100 -6.35 19.31 -8.07
C PRO A 100 -6.57 18.31 -6.92
N LEU A 101 -7.35 18.68 -5.91
CA LEU A 101 -7.62 17.82 -4.75
C LEU A 101 -8.28 16.50 -5.20
N LEU A 102 -9.31 16.57 -6.05
CA LEU A 102 -9.99 15.40 -6.59
C LEU A 102 -9.12 14.60 -7.57
N TYR A 103 -8.13 15.22 -8.21
CA TYR A 103 -7.14 14.52 -9.02
C TYR A 103 -6.15 13.72 -8.16
N PHE A 104 -5.84 14.16 -6.93
CA PHE A 104 -4.89 13.50 -6.02
C PHE A 104 -5.51 12.36 -5.21
N VAL A 105 -6.76 12.47 -4.78
CA VAL A 105 -7.48 11.47 -3.97
C VAL A 105 -7.41 10.04 -4.54
N PRO A 106 -7.71 9.76 -5.84
CA PRO A 106 -7.65 8.40 -6.36
C PRO A 106 -6.22 7.83 -6.42
N ASN A 107 -5.22 8.69 -6.57
CA ASN A 107 -3.80 8.29 -6.55
C ASN A 107 -3.38 7.85 -5.15
N MET A 108 -3.85 8.56 -4.12
CA MET A 108 -3.57 8.24 -2.72
C MET A 108 -4.24 6.92 -2.32
N TRP A 109 -5.52 6.74 -2.67
CA TRP A 109 -6.24 5.50 -2.40
C TRP A 109 -5.62 4.28 -3.10
N LEU A 110 -5.14 4.44 -4.34
CA LEU A 110 -4.45 3.37 -5.05
C LEU A 110 -3.11 3.01 -4.39
N ASN A 111 -2.33 4.00 -3.97
CA ASN A 111 -1.05 3.77 -3.27
C ASN A 111 -1.27 3.09 -1.92
N GLU A 112 -2.28 3.51 -1.14
CA GLU A 112 -2.64 2.86 0.11
C GLU A 112 -3.04 1.41 -0.12
N LYS A 113 -3.93 1.14 -1.08
CA LYS A 113 -4.36 -0.22 -1.40
C LYS A 113 -3.23 -1.12 -1.89
N ALA A 114 -2.29 -0.57 -2.68
CA ALA A 114 -1.08 -1.28 -3.08
C ALA A 114 -0.16 -1.57 -1.88
N GLY A 115 0.00 -0.60 -0.97
CA GLY A 115 0.73 -0.77 0.28
C GLY A 115 0.11 -1.85 1.19
N ASP A 116 -1.21 -1.84 1.33
CA ASP A 116 -1.95 -2.82 2.12
C ASP A 116 -1.79 -4.23 1.54
N ARG A 117 -1.88 -4.40 0.21
CA ARG A 117 -1.64 -5.69 -0.44
C ARG A 117 -0.20 -6.16 -0.24
N LYS A 118 0.79 -5.27 -0.42
CA LYS A 118 2.21 -5.60 -0.18
C LYS A 118 2.48 -6.02 1.25
N SER A 119 1.89 -5.33 2.23
CA SER A 119 2.05 -5.67 3.65
C SER A 119 1.39 -7.00 3.99
N ALA A 120 0.21 -7.29 3.45
CA ALA A 120 -0.46 -8.58 3.59
C ALA A 120 0.38 -9.73 3.00
N ILE A 121 0.95 -9.53 1.79
CA ILE A 121 1.88 -10.49 1.18
C ILE A 121 3.08 -10.73 2.10
N ARG A 122 3.73 -9.67 2.59
CA ARG A 122 4.90 -9.77 3.47
C ARG A 122 4.62 -10.53 4.76
N LEU A 123 3.45 -10.31 5.37
CA LEU A 123 3.03 -11.01 6.58
C LEU A 123 2.84 -12.52 6.31
N SER A 124 2.12 -12.83 5.23
CA SER A 124 1.82 -14.20 4.79
C SER A 124 3.05 -14.99 4.32
N LEU A 125 4.09 -14.28 3.86
CA LEU A 125 5.31 -14.88 3.33
C LEU A 125 6.10 -15.67 4.38
N ALA A 126 6.12 -15.19 5.63
CA ALA A 126 6.82 -15.87 6.71
C ALA A 126 6.19 -17.25 6.98
N ASP A 127 4.87 -17.31 7.13
CA ASP A 127 4.14 -18.56 7.36
C ASP A 127 4.24 -19.50 6.14
N PHE A 128 4.17 -18.92 4.93
CA PHE A 128 4.37 -19.66 3.69
C PHE A 128 5.74 -20.34 3.66
N SER A 129 6.81 -19.62 4.02
CA SER A 129 8.17 -20.17 3.99
C SER A 129 8.35 -21.37 4.94
N VAL A 130 7.69 -21.34 6.10
CA VAL A 130 7.73 -22.44 7.08
C VAL A 130 7.01 -23.67 6.54
N LEU A 131 5.79 -23.48 6.04
CA LEU A 131 4.99 -24.59 5.50
C LEU A 131 5.65 -25.18 4.24
N PHE A 132 6.18 -24.33 3.38
CA PHE A 132 6.91 -24.72 2.19
C PHE A 132 8.17 -25.53 2.51
N SER A 133 8.99 -25.06 3.46
CA SER A 133 10.17 -25.80 3.92
C SER A 133 9.79 -27.14 4.55
N THR A 134 8.67 -27.21 5.26
CA THR A 134 8.17 -28.44 5.90
C THR A 134 7.72 -29.45 4.84
N ALA A 135 6.96 -29.01 3.83
CA ALA A 135 6.52 -29.85 2.72
C ALA A 135 7.72 -30.39 1.92
N LEU A 136 8.71 -29.56 1.62
CA LEU A 136 9.94 -29.99 0.95
C LEU A 136 10.74 -30.98 1.80
N SER A 137 10.83 -30.77 3.12
CA SER A 137 11.52 -31.70 4.03
C SER A 137 10.82 -33.05 4.14
N ALA A 138 9.51 -33.09 3.90
CA ALA A 138 8.71 -34.31 3.80
C ALA A 138 8.87 -35.04 2.44
N GLY A 139 9.69 -34.51 1.53
CA GLY A 139 9.95 -35.10 0.22
C GLY A 139 8.91 -34.74 -0.85
N ALA A 140 8.08 -33.71 -0.63
CA ALA A 140 7.16 -33.25 -1.65
C ALA A 140 7.89 -32.60 -2.84
N ASP A 141 7.38 -32.81 -4.04
CA ASP A 141 7.85 -32.13 -5.24
C ASP A 141 7.66 -30.60 -5.12
N LEU A 142 8.59 -29.84 -5.68
CA LEU A 142 8.62 -28.38 -5.56
C LEU A 142 7.30 -27.69 -5.97
N PRO A 143 6.67 -27.99 -7.12
CA PRO A 143 5.40 -27.36 -7.50
C PRO A 143 4.24 -27.73 -6.56
N LEU A 144 4.25 -28.95 -6.03
CA LEU A 144 3.25 -29.42 -5.08
C LEU A 144 3.42 -28.72 -3.72
N ALA A 145 4.65 -28.62 -3.23
CA ALA A 145 4.99 -27.90 -2.00
C ALA A 145 4.60 -26.41 -2.08
N LEU A 146 4.84 -25.75 -3.23
CA LEU A 146 4.42 -24.36 -3.47
C LEU A 146 2.90 -24.23 -3.37
N THR A 147 2.16 -25.11 -4.02
CA THR A 147 0.70 -25.08 -4.06
C THR A 147 0.10 -25.32 -2.68
N GLU A 148 0.62 -26.29 -1.93
CA GLU A 148 0.09 -26.66 -0.62
C GLU A 148 0.38 -25.58 0.44
N ALA A 149 1.60 -25.05 0.45
CA ALA A 149 1.97 -23.93 1.33
C ALA A 149 1.14 -22.68 1.01
N ALA A 150 0.92 -22.38 -0.27
CA ALA A 150 0.09 -21.26 -0.70
C ALA A 150 -1.38 -21.43 -0.26
N ARG A 151 -1.96 -22.61 -0.45
CA ARG A 151 -3.34 -22.90 -0.03
C ARG A 151 -3.53 -22.77 1.47
N SER A 152 -2.55 -23.21 2.25
CA SER A 152 -2.62 -23.17 3.72
C SER A 152 -2.58 -21.75 4.29
N VAL A 153 -1.82 -20.85 3.66
CA VAL A 153 -1.71 -19.45 4.11
C VAL A 153 -2.87 -18.59 3.57
N GLY A 154 -3.31 -18.85 2.34
CA GLY A 154 -4.38 -18.08 1.70
C GLY A 154 -3.99 -16.63 1.39
N GLY A 155 -5.03 -15.80 1.17
CA GLY A 155 -4.87 -14.37 0.91
C GLY A 155 -4.19 -14.03 -0.43
N PRO A 156 -3.63 -12.81 -0.56
CA PRO A 156 -3.05 -12.34 -1.81
C PRO A 156 -1.87 -13.20 -2.29
N LEU A 157 -1.04 -13.72 -1.38
CA LEU A 157 0.10 -14.57 -1.76
C LEU A 157 -0.37 -15.89 -2.42
N ALA A 158 -1.48 -16.45 -1.96
CA ALA A 158 -2.03 -17.68 -2.54
C ALA A 158 -2.54 -17.46 -3.99
N GLU A 159 -3.15 -16.30 -4.26
CA GLU A 159 -3.57 -15.92 -5.62
C GLU A 159 -2.37 -15.81 -6.56
N GLU A 160 -1.29 -15.21 -6.06
CA GLU A 160 -0.04 -14.99 -6.80
C GLU A 160 0.64 -16.31 -7.15
N VAL A 161 0.82 -17.19 -6.17
CA VAL A 161 1.35 -18.55 -6.39
C VAL A 161 0.42 -19.35 -7.28
N GLY A 162 -0.90 -19.19 -7.15
CA GLY A 162 -1.89 -19.79 -8.05
C GLY A 162 -1.73 -19.33 -9.50
N ARG A 163 -1.36 -18.07 -9.75
CA ARG A 163 -1.01 -17.59 -11.10
C ARG A 163 0.26 -18.26 -11.60
N VAL A 164 1.31 -18.36 -10.78
CA VAL A 164 2.56 -19.07 -11.14
C VAL A 164 2.28 -20.52 -11.53
N MET A 165 1.44 -21.23 -10.76
CA MET A 165 1.09 -22.62 -11.06
C MET A 165 0.26 -22.77 -12.36
N ARG A 166 -0.61 -21.79 -12.67
CA ARG A 166 -1.33 -21.76 -13.95
C ARG A 166 -0.38 -21.55 -15.12
N ASP A 167 0.54 -20.61 -15.01
CA ASP A 167 1.56 -20.32 -16.03
C ASP A 167 2.46 -21.54 -16.25
N TYR A 168 2.88 -22.20 -15.17
CA TYR A 168 3.64 -23.44 -15.23
C TYR A 168 2.85 -24.57 -15.92
N GLY A 169 1.56 -24.70 -15.60
CA GLY A 169 0.67 -25.71 -16.20
C GLY A 169 0.45 -25.56 -17.71
N VAL A 170 0.60 -24.34 -18.26
CA VAL A 170 0.55 -24.07 -19.71
C VAL A 170 1.91 -24.17 -20.40
N GLY A 171 2.94 -24.65 -19.70
CA GLY A 171 4.26 -24.95 -20.26
C GLY A 171 5.31 -23.84 -20.07
N LYS A 172 5.03 -22.79 -19.29
CA LYS A 172 6.04 -21.80 -18.92
C LYS A 172 7.04 -22.40 -17.93
N ASN A 173 8.30 -22.02 -18.04
CA ASN A 173 9.31 -22.42 -17.07
C ASN A 173 8.95 -21.87 -15.67
N LEU A 174 9.04 -22.71 -14.65
CA LEU A 174 8.73 -22.35 -13.25
C LEU A 174 9.60 -21.19 -12.77
N ALA A 175 10.86 -21.15 -13.20
CA ALA A 175 11.78 -20.10 -12.81
C ALA A 175 11.33 -18.71 -13.28
N ASP A 176 10.98 -18.62 -14.57
CA ASP A 176 10.53 -17.38 -15.20
C ASP A 176 9.19 -16.92 -14.61
N ALA A 177 8.29 -17.87 -14.30
CA ALA A 177 7.00 -17.58 -13.66
C ALA A 177 7.17 -17.04 -12.23
N LEU A 178 8.11 -17.57 -11.44
CA LEU A 178 8.43 -17.07 -10.10
C LEU A 178 9.09 -15.69 -10.13
N GLU A 179 9.96 -15.44 -11.11
CA GLU A 179 10.60 -14.14 -11.29
C GLU A 179 9.59 -13.06 -11.65
N GLU A 180 8.67 -13.35 -12.57
CA GLU A 180 7.58 -12.42 -12.93
C GLU A 180 6.62 -12.17 -11.75
N MET A 181 6.34 -13.18 -10.93
CA MET A 181 5.58 -12.99 -9.68
C MET A 181 6.29 -12.04 -8.73
N ALA A 182 7.61 -12.19 -8.56
CA ALA A 182 8.41 -11.33 -7.69
C ALA A 182 8.49 -9.89 -8.20
N GLU A 183 8.59 -9.69 -9.51
CA GLU A 183 8.54 -8.36 -10.14
C GLU A 183 7.18 -7.70 -9.97
N ARG A 184 6.09 -8.46 -10.14
CA ARG A 184 4.72 -7.94 -10.06
C ARG A 184 4.30 -7.56 -8.64
N CYS A 185 4.64 -8.37 -7.64
CA CYS A 185 4.31 -8.09 -6.24
C CYS A 185 5.16 -6.94 -5.68
N ASP A 186 6.39 -6.79 -6.16
CA ASP A 186 7.35 -5.76 -5.74
C ASP A 186 7.53 -5.70 -4.21
N VAL A 187 7.78 -6.89 -3.64
CA VAL A 187 8.12 -7.13 -2.22
C VAL A 187 9.51 -7.74 -2.18
N ASP A 188 10.44 -7.10 -1.48
CA ASP A 188 11.86 -7.50 -1.49
C ASP A 188 12.10 -8.89 -0.91
N GLU A 189 11.38 -9.27 0.14
CA GLU A 189 11.48 -10.60 0.74
C GLU A 189 10.97 -11.69 -0.20
N LEU A 190 9.88 -11.42 -0.94
CA LEU A 190 9.37 -12.37 -1.93
C LEU A 190 10.37 -12.54 -3.07
N ARG A 191 11.00 -11.45 -3.52
CA ARG A 191 12.04 -11.48 -4.55
C ARG A 191 13.27 -12.26 -4.09
N ALA A 192 13.67 -12.12 -2.83
CA ALA A 192 14.72 -12.94 -2.25
C ALA A 192 14.34 -14.43 -2.20
N LEU A 193 13.14 -14.75 -1.71
CA LEU A 193 12.65 -16.13 -1.64
C LEU A 193 12.55 -16.78 -3.03
N ALA A 194 11.97 -16.09 -4.01
CA ALA A 194 11.85 -16.56 -5.38
C ALA A 194 13.21 -16.90 -5.97
N ARG A 195 14.22 -16.04 -5.82
CA ARG A 195 15.59 -16.33 -6.29
C ARG A 195 16.17 -17.58 -5.65
N VAL A 196 15.95 -17.80 -4.36
CA VAL A 196 16.44 -19.01 -3.67
C VAL A 196 15.73 -20.27 -4.18
N ILE A 197 14.43 -20.19 -4.44
CA ILE A 197 13.64 -21.29 -5.03
C ILE A 197 14.09 -21.59 -6.47
N VAL A 198 14.34 -20.56 -7.28
CA VAL A 198 14.83 -20.72 -8.65
C VAL A 198 16.22 -21.37 -8.65
N GLN A 199 17.10 -20.91 -7.76
CA GLN A 199 18.44 -21.47 -7.62
C GLN A 199 18.39 -22.93 -7.18
N SER A 200 17.47 -23.30 -6.29
CA SER A 200 17.35 -24.70 -5.87
C SER A 200 16.77 -25.60 -6.94
N TYR A 201 15.79 -25.12 -7.70
CA TYR A 201 15.18 -25.85 -8.80
C TYR A 201 16.17 -26.14 -9.92
N ARG A 202 17.07 -25.20 -10.26
CA ARG A 202 18.02 -25.33 -11.36
C ARG A 202 19.20 -26.27 -11.09
N TYR A 203 19.66 -26.36 -9.84
CA TYR A 203 20.94 -27.02 -9.54
C TYR A 203 20.83 -28.38 -8.84
N GLY A 204 19.66 -28.81 -8.38
CA GLY A 204 19.44 -30.16 -7.83
C GLY A 204 20.35 -30.57 -6.66
N ALA A 205 21.14 -29.65 -6.10
CA ALA A 205 21.94 -29.85 -4.90
C ALA A 205 21.00 -29.87 -3.68
N PRO A 206 21.33 -30.55 -2.57
CA PRO A 206 20.39 -30.78 -1.48
C PRO A 206 19.90 -29.44 -0.92
N LEU A 207 18.72 -29.02 -1.38
CA LEU A 207 18.03 -27.79 -1.03
C LEU A 207 17.87 -27.66 0.48
N ALA A 208 17.83 -28.81 1.17
CA ALA A 208 17.84 -28.90 2.61
C ALA A 208 19.03 -28.17 3.27
N GLU A 209 20.25 -28.26 2.73
CA GLU A 209 21.45 -27.68 3.36
C GLU A 209 21.54 -26.16 3.12
N ALA A 210 21.24 -25.73 1.89
CA ALA A 210 21.16 -24.31 1.54
C ALA A 210 20.01 -23.62 2.30
N MET A 211 18.83 -24.23 2.39
CA MET A 211 17.72 -23.69 3.19
C MET A 211 17.97 -23.78 4.70
N LYS A 212 18.70 -24.77 5.21
CA LYS A 212 19.12 -24.80 6.63
C LYS A 212 20.01 -23.60 6.95
N SER A 213 21.01 -23.35 6.10
CA SER A 213 21.93 -22.23 6.28
C SER A 213 21.21 -20.88 6.17
N HIS A 214 20.28 -20.75 5.21
CA HIS A 214 19.50 -19.54 5.03
C HIS A 214 18.45 -19.34 6.14
N ALA A 215 17.79 -20.40 6.61
CA ALA A 215 16.85 -20.34 7.74
C ALA A 215 17.58 -19.98 9.05
N ALA A 216 18.79 -20.48 9.26
CA ALA A 216 19.64 -20.07 10.37
C ALA A 216 20.00 -18.57 10.28
N GLN A 217 20.30 -18.09 9.08
CA GLN A 217 20.60 -16.68 8.82
C GLN A 217 19.37 -15.78 9.02
N MET A 218 18.17 -16.19 8.57
CA MET A 218 16.92 -15.46 8.82
C MET A 218 16.54 -15.43 10.30
N ARG A 219 16.77 -16.52 11.06
CA ARG A 219 16.58 -16.54 12.52
C ARG A 219 17.52 -15.56 13.22
N MET A 220 18.78 -15.45 12.75
CA MET A 220 19.73 -14.47 13.26
C MET A 220 19.28 -13.04 12.96
N VAL A 221 18.89 -12.74 11.70
CA VAL A 221 18.38 -11.41 11.31
C VAL A 221 17.15 -11.02 12.14
N ARG A 222 16.17 -11.93 12.32
CA ARG A 222 14.98 -11.65 13.15
C ARG A 222 15.34 -11.41 14.62
N ARG A 223 16.35 -12.11 15.16
CA ARG A 223 16.86 -11.82 16.50
C ARG A 223 17.52 -10.45 16.57
N TYR A 224 18.30 -10.05 15.57
CA TYR A 224 18.89 -8.72 15.50
C TYR A 224 17.83 -7.63 15.36
N GLU A 225 16.77 -7.82 14.56
CA GLU A 225 15.65 -6.88 14.45
C GLU A 225 14.87 -6.76 15.75
N ILE A 226 14.62 -7.87 16.46
CA ILE A 226 13.99 -7.87 17.79
C ILE A 226 14.91 -7.14 18.80
N MET A 227 16.22 -7.37 18.74
CA MET A 227 17.20 -6.68 19.59
C MET A 227 17.35 -5.20 19.23
N GLU A 228 17.22 -4.83 17.96
CA GLU A 228 17.25 -3.45 17.49
C GLU A 228 15.95 -2.73 17.89
N ALA A 229 14.80 -3.39 17.79
CA ALA A 229 13.53 -2.89 18.30
C ALA A 229 13.56 -2.76 19.84
N ALA A 230 14.12 -3.75 20.55
CA ALA A 230 14.35 -3.68 21.99
C ALA A 230 15.35 -2.58 22.38
N GLY A 231 16.39 -2.37 21.57
CA GLY A 231 17.37 -1.30 21.73
C GLY A 231 16.76 0.08 21.53
N LYS A 232 15.92 0.26 20.50
CA LYS A 232 15.17 1.49 20.27
C LYS A 232 14.15 1.78 21.39
N LEU A 233 13.53 0.73 21.95
CA LEU A 233 12.70 0.83 23.16
C LEU A 233 13.52 1.28 24.38
N SER A 234 14.71 0.73 24.58
CA SER A 234 15.61 1.10 25.68
C SER A 234 15.93 2.60 25.65
N VAL A 235 16.35 3.14 24.49
CA VAL A 235 16.64 4.58 24.33
C VAL A 235 15.42 5.46 24.57
N LYS A 236 14.24 5.03 24.11
CA LYS A 236 12.99 5.80 24.27
C LYS A 236 12.47 5.83 25.71
N ILE A 237 12.84 4.85 26.54
CA ILE A 237 12.51 4.81 27.98
C ILE A 237 13.56 5.58 28.80
N THR A 238 14.82 5.58 28.38
CA THR A 238 15.89 6.32 29.08
C THR A 238 15.65 7.83 29.07
N VAL A 239 15.21 8.42 27.95
CA VAL A 239 15.02 9.88 27.85
C VAL A 239 13.97 10.42 28.83
N PRO A 240 12.75 9.85 28.94
CA PRO A 240 11.77 10.25 29.96
C PRO A 240 12.26 10.03 31.39
N ILE A 241 12.93 8.91 31.68
CA ILE A 241 13.44 8.62 33.04
C ILE A 241 14.51 9.62 33.46
N LEU A 242 15.44 9.95 32.55
CA LEU A 242 16.48 10.95 32.79
C LEU A 242 15.86 12.32 33.08
N LEU A 243 14.87 12.73 32.28
CA LEU A 243 14.14 13.99 32.49
C LEU A 243 13.38 13.99 33.83
N CYS A 244 12.71 12.88 34.16
CA CYS A 244 11.91 12.74 35.38
C CYS A 244 12.77 12.65 36.65
N MET A 245 14.03 12.22 36.56
CA MET A 245 15.01 12.29 37.65
C MET A 245 15.70 13.66 37.76
N LEU A 246 16.02 14.29 36.63
CA LEU A 246 16.72 15.58 36.59
C LEU A 246 15.83 16.73 37.10
N VAL A 247 14.57 16.79 36.67
CA VAL A 247 13.67 17.90 37.02
C VAL A 247 13.45 18.03 38.54
N PRO A 248 13.15 16.96 39.30
CA PRO A 248 13.03 17.04 40.76
C PRO A 248 14.34 17.37 41.47
N VAL A 249 15.49 16.88 40.98
CA VAL A 249 16.80 17.18 41.56
C VAL A 249 17.15 18.66 41.38
N MET A 250 16.92 19.22 40.19
CA MET A 250 17.08 20.66 39.94
C MET A 250 16.11 21.49 40.79
N MET A 251 14.87 21.03 40.98
CA MET A 251 13.91 21.71 41.85
C MET A 251 14.37 21.69 43.32
N THR A 252 14.84 20.56 43.83
CA THR A 252 15.25 20.42 45.24
C THR A 252 16.53 21.18 45.57
N ILE A 253 17.51 21.22 44.66
CA ILE A 253 18.74 22.01 44.85
C ILE A 253 18.50 23.50 44.56
N GLY A 254 17.67 23.83 43.56
CA GLY A 254 17.35 25.20 43.18
C GLY A 254 16.45 25.92 44.20
N PHE A 255 15.53 25.20 44.85
CA PHE A 255 14.60 25.77 45.84
C PHE A 255 15.29 26.57 46.96
N PRO A 256 16.29 26.06 47.69
CA PRO A 256 16.97 26.84 48.72
C PRO A 256 17.77 28.03 48.17
N ALA A 257 18.29 27.93 46.94
CA ALA A 257 18.98 29.05 46.30
C ALA A 257 18.02 30.19 45.94
N VAL A 258 16.83 29.85 45.41
CA VAL A 258 15.78 30.82 45.08
C VAL A 258 15.20 31.45 46.35
N VAL A 259 14.96 30.68 47.41
CA VAL A 259 14.50 31.21 48.70
C VAL A 259 15.54 32.17 49.29
N LYS A 260 16.83 31.82 49.26
CA LYS A 260 17.91 32.71 49.73
C LYS A 260 18.05 33.99 48.90
N LEU A 261 17.84 33.92 47.58
CA LEU A 261 17.84 35.11 46.73
C LEU A 261 16.61 35.99 47.02
N MET A 262 15.43 35.40 47.22
CA MET A 262 14.25 36.16 47.62
C MET A 262 14.44 36.83 48.98
N GLU A 263 15.03 36.14 49.97
CA GLU A 263 15.40 36.75 51.26
C GLU A 263 16.44 37.87 51.11
N ALA A 264 17.41 37.72 50.19
CA ALA A 264 18.43 38.74 49.97
C ALA A 264 17.92 39.98 49.22
N PHE A 265 16.87 39.83 48.40
CA PHE A 265 16.23 40.94 47.68
C PHE A 265 15.04 41.56 48.43
N ASN A 266 14.50 40.86 49.44
CA ASN A 266 13.43 41.37 50.28
C ASN A 266 14.06 42.02 51.54
N PHE A 267 14.26 43.35 51.45
CA PHE A 267 14.53 44.24 52.57
C PHE A 267 13.52 44.05 53.72
#